data_AF-A0A5C6XQ96-F1
#
_entry.id   AF-A0A5C6XQ96-F1
#
_cell.length_a   1.000
_cell.length_b   1.000
_cell.length_c   1.000
_cell.angle_alpha   90.00
_cell.angle_beta   90.00
_cell.angle_gamma   90.00
#
_symmetry.space_group_name_H-M   'P 1'
#
loop_
_entity.id
_entity.type
_entity.pdbx_description
1 polymer ?
#
loop_
_entity_poly.entity_id
_entity_poly.type
_entity_poly.pdbx_seq_one_letter_code
_entity_poly.pdbx_strand_id
1 'polypeptide(L)'
;MKYTDVCQLEDLMIFLEEIDSYFKPKLSSRVNLDEYAIKLLLKANFLNIYENTKLVSSVIYYLNESKSEAYIPIIATLKNYRGKGYFSYMLDELDKIMILRKITFLRLETWEGNKALNLYLKKSFVIEERIQDRSDGNFSIKLVKTYNDVSGFKFSPTPLDVNERLNSEVNVSVYIKRDDLFPIIGGGSKGRKLKYILKKAIEEGCTSVVTAGSCSSNHLRATAVLCAELGLKLTACIHDEKPAYFEGNIKLTKLYSNKITFCKMAEIKEVMDLEMNKLIALGEKPFYIWGGGHCNEGTYAYYLAVKELKEQLKGVKPDYIFIASGTGGTQAGIELGVQDFLPECKVIGVSIAREFVRGDVEVKKSIKSFIDRFNIGYESSNIIFDDSYLCGGYGKVNDDYIAFLKYYSKKFGLTLDPTYSGKAFYAMIDYIKKNKIKEKSKVVFWNTGGILNISSSVNF
;
A
#
# COMPACT_ATOMS: atom_id res chain seq x y z
N MET A 1 -18.97 1.97 17.54
CA MET A 1 -18.30 2.04 18.87
C MET A 1 -17.26 3.14 18.79
N LYS A 2 -17.04 3.92 19.85
CA LYS A 2 -15.95 4.91 19.90
C LYS A 2 -15.04 4.54 21.06
N TYR A 3 -13.73 4.65 20.86
CA TYR A 3 -12.75 4.52 21.93
C TYR A 3 -12.17 5.90 22.25
N THR A 4 -11.54 6.01 23.43
CA THR A 4 -10.79 7.19 23.88
C THR A 4 -9.42 6.75 24.40
N ASP A 5 -8.42 7.61 24.30
CA ASP A 5 -7.08 7.41 24.86
C ASP A 5 -6.91 8.02 26.25
N VAL A 6 -7.93 8.75 26.74
CA VAL A 6 -7.99 9.31 28.08
C VAL A 6 -8.59 8.30 29.07
N CYS A 7 -8.01 8.20 30.25
CA CYS A 7 -8.52 7.41 31.37
C CYS A 7 -8.38 8.20 32.67
N GLN A 8 -9.42 8.21 33.50
CA GLN A 8 -9.31 8.72 34.87
C GLN A 8 -8.73 7.64 35.79
N LEU A 9 -8.04 8.06 36.86
CA LEU A 9 -7.44 7.13 37.82
C LEU A 9 -8.48 6.25 38.51
N GLU A 10 -9.58 6.85 38.97
CA GLU A 10 -10.67 6.14 39.63
C GLU A 10 -11.29 5.06 38.72
N ASP A 11 -11.57 5.40 37.46
CA ASP A 11 -12.08 4.45 36.47
C ASP A 11 -11.11 3.28 36.24
N LEU A 12 -9.81 3.57 36.16
CA LEU A 12 -8.79 2.56 35.93
C LEU A 12 -8.66 1.62 37.14
N MET A 13 -8.65 2.15 38.36
CA MET A 13 -8.57 1.36 39.59
C MET A 13 -9.75 0.39 39.69
N ILE A 14 -10.99 0.90 39.52
CA ILE A 14 -12.21 0.08 39.52
C ILE A 14 -12.13 -0.99 38.43
N PHE A 15 -11.68 -0.61 37.23
CA PHE A 15 -11.53 -1.55 36.13
C PHE A 15 -10.51 -2.65 36.45
N LEU A 16 -9.34 -2.31 37.00
CA LEU A 16 -8.29 -3.27 37.38
C LEU A 16 -8.78 -4.25 38.44
N GLU A 17 -9.51 -3.77 39.45
CA GLU A 17 -10.15 -4.63 40.47
C GLU A 17 -11.15 -5.60 39.83
N GLU A 18 -12.02 -5.11 38.93
CA GLU A 18 -13.02 -5.95 38.27
C GLU A 18 -12.40 -7.02 37.36
N ILE A 19 -11.26 -6.73 36.73
CA ILE A 19 -10.54 -7.67 35.87
C ILE A 19 -9.46 -8.48 36.59
N ASP A 20 -9.19 -8.24 37.87
CA ASP A 20 -8.10 -8.88 38.62
C ASP A 20 -8.16 -10.41 38.52
N SER A 21 -9.36 -10.95 38.70
CA SER A 21 -9.66 -12.39 38.59
C SER A 21 -9.55 -12.96 37.17
N TYR A 22 -9.43 -12.12 36.14
CA TYR A 22 -9.31 -12.58 34.76
C TYR A 22 -7.90 -13.05 34.48
N PHE A 23 -6.91 -12.59 35.25
CA PHE A 23 -5.54 -13.03 35.17
C PHE A 23 -5.33 -14.29 36.01
N LYS A 24 -4.45 -15.16 35.52
CA LYS A 24 -3.97 -16.31 36.28
C LYS A 24 -2.45 -16.22 36.41
N PRO A 25 -1.88 -16.23 37.63
CA PRO A 25 -2.55 -15.86 38.88
C PRO A 25 -3.09 -14.42 38.79
N LYS A 26 -3.91 -14.03 39.77
CA LYS A 26 -4.54 -12.69 39.83
C LYS A 26 -3.50 -11.58 39.71
N LEU A 27 -3.87 -10.44 39.13
CA LEU A 27 -2.97 -9.30 38.98
C LEU A 27 -2.45 -8.81 40.34
N SER A 28 -3.34 -8.74 41.34
CA SER A 28 -3.07 -8.39 42.74
C SER A 28 -2.08 -9.32 43.44
N SER A 29 -1.86 -10.54 42.92
CA SER A 29 -0.83 -11.46 43.46
C SER A 29 0.58 -11.09 43.03
N ARG A 30 0.73 -10.20 42.04
CA ARG A 30 2.00 -9.81 41.42
C ARG A 30 2.35 -8.35 41.65
N VAL A 31 1.35 -7.50 41.83
CA VAL A 31 1.50 -6.05 41.98
C VAL A 31 0.48 -5.49 42.97
N ASN A 32 0.79 -4.35 43.59
CA ASN A 32 -0.21 -3.52 44.23
C ASN A 32 -1.04 -2.81 43.14
N LEU A 33 -2.37 -2.99 43.12
CA LEU A 33 -3.22 -2.50 42.03
C LEU A 33 -3.25 -0.97 41.93
N ASP A 34 -3.19 -0.26 43.07
CA ASP A 34 -3.26 1.20 43.11
C ASP A 34 -1.98 1.81 42.53
N GLU A 35 -0.82 1.33 43.01
CA GLU A 35 0.49 1.73 42.48
C GLU A 35 0.62 1.37 41.00
N TYR A 36 0.05 0.23 40.60
CA TYR A 36 0.07 -0.21 39.21
C TYR A 36 -0.81 0.65 38.31
N ALA A 37 -2.01 1.05 38.76
CA ALA A 37 -2.87 1.98 38.05
C ALA A 37 -2.14 3.32 37.78
N ILE A 38 -1.47 3.87 38.81
CA ILE A 38 -0.68 5.09 38.69
C ILE A 38 0.46 4.90 37.68
N LYS A 39 1.21 3.79 37.77
CA LYS A 39 2.28 3.48 36.82
C LYS A 39 1.78 3.38 35.38
N LEU A 40 0.62 2.77 35.16
CA LEU A 40 0.01 2.65 33.83
C LEU A 40 -0.37 4.03 33.28
N LEU A 41 -1.03 4.88 34.06
CA LEU A 41 -1.38 6.24 33.61
C LEU A 41 -0.16 7.09 33.26
N LEU A 42 0.93 6.95 34.00
CA LEU A 42 2.14 7.74 33.78
C LEU A 42 2.96 7.27 32.57
N LYS A 43 2.90 5.97 32.21
CA LYS A 43 3.87 5.36 31.29
C LYS A 43 3.27 4.62 30.11
N ALA A 44 1.99 4.26 30.14
CA ALA A 44 1.33 3.49 29.10
C ALA A 44 0.46 4.35 28.19
N ASN A 45 0.03 3.77 27.08
CA ASN A 45 -0.96 4.29 26.16
C ASN A 45 -2.25 3.48 26.31
N PHE A 46 -3.40 4.09 26.03
CA PHE A 46 -4.70 3.51 26.28
C PHE A 46 -5.59 3.50 25.04
N LEU A 47 -6.46 2.50 24.95
CA LEU A 47 -7.67 2.49 24.11
C LEU A 47 -8.82 2.00 24.97
N ASN A 48 -9.67 2.93 25.38
CA ASN A 48 -10.74 2.71 26.34
C ASN A 48 -12.10 2.82 25.68
N ILE A 49 -13.02 1.92 26.04
CA ILE A 49 -14.43 2.01 25.66
C ILE A 49 -15.24 2.26 26.91
N TYR A 50 -16.04 3.31 26.87
CA TYR A 50 -16.99 3.67 27.91
C TYR A 50 -18.43 3.40 27.45
N GLU A 51 -19.23 2.77 28.30
CA GLU A 51 -20.70 2.72 28.16
C GLU A 51 -21.32 3.40 29.38
N ASN A 52 -22.20 4.40 29.17
CA ASN A 52 -22.88 5.13 30.25
C ASN A 52 -21.92 5.52 31.38
N THR A 53 -20.84 6.21 31.02
CA THR A 53 -19.73 6.67 31.89
C THR A 53 -18.89 5.59 32.57
N LYS A 54 -19.18 4.29 32.39
CA LYS A 54 -18.37 3.21 32.96
C LYS A 54 -17.31 2.74 31.95
N LEU A 55 -16.06 2.56 32.40
CA LEU A 55 -15.00 1.91 31.62
C LEU A 55 -15.30 0.41 31.50
N VAL A 56 -15.66 -0.06 30.30
CA VAL A 56 -16.11 -1.45 30.08
C VAL A 56 -15.09 -2.32 29.36
N SER A 57 -14.13 -1.69 28.67
CA SER A 57 -13.12 -2.39 27.91
C SER A 57 -11.89 -1.50 27.74
N SER A 58 -10.69 -2.07 27.91
CA SER A 58 -9.44 -1.33 27.74
C SER A 58 -8.36 -2.19 27.09
N VAL A 59 -7.56 -1.57 26.23
CA VAL A 59 -6.23 -2.05 25.84
C VAL A 59 -5.20 -1.05 26.34
N ILE A 60 -4.26 -1.54 27.13
CA ILE A 60 -3.18 -0.74 27.68
C ILE A 60 -1.88 -1.28 27.11
N TYR A 61 -1.05 -0.41 26.53
CA TYR A 61 0.19 -0.81 25.87
C TYR A 61 1.35 0.15 26.10
N TYR A 62 2.55 -0.42 26.22
CA TYR A 62 3.80 0.32 26.27
C TYR A 62 4.44 0.39 24.89
N LEU A 63 5.22 1.43 24.65
CA LEU A 63 6.14 1.53 23.53
C LEU A 63 7.58 1.44 24.06
N ASN A 64 8.46 0.77 23.32
CA ASN A 64 9.89 0.82 23.64
C ASN A 64 10.49 2.22 23.34
N GLU A 65 11.71 2.48 23.80
CA GLU A 65 12.36 3.80 23.66
C GLU A 65 12.50 4.23 22.18
N SER A 66 12.82 3.28 21.30
CA SER A 66 12.91 3.53 19.86
C SER A 66 11.56 3.65 19.15
N LYS A 67 10.45 3.44 19.88
CA LYS A 67 9.06 3.40 19.37
C LYS A 67 8.90 2.50 18.15
N SER A 68 9.65 1.41 18.11
CA SER A 68 9.60 0.39 17.07
C SER A 68 8.92 -0.90 17.56
N GLU A 69 8.70 -1.05 18.86
CA GLU A 69 7.99 -2.18 19.45
C GLU A 69 6.94 -1.71 20.45
N ALA A 70 5.85 -2.47 20.53
CA ALA A 70 4.79 -2.28 21.48
C ALA A 70 4.54 -3.56 22.29
N TYR A 71 4.19 -3.41 23.56
CA TYR A 71 3.85 -4.53 24.44
C TYR A 71 2.51 -4.28 25.13
N ILE A 72 1.60 -5.26 25.08
CA ILE A 72 0.28 -5.20 25.72
C ILE A 72 0.31 -5.94 27.06
N PRO A 73 0.49 -5.24 28.20
CA PRO A 73 0.31 -5.84 29.51
C PRO A 73 -1.16 -6.19 29.82
N ILE A 74 -2.12 -5.39 29.33
CA ILE A 74 -3.54 -5.54 29.66
C ILE A 74 -4.38 -5.36 28.41
N ILE A 75 -5.23 -6.35 28.15
CA ILE A 75 -6.38 -6.24 27.28
C ILE A 75 -7.54 -7.01 27.89
N ALA A 76 -8.63 -6.30 28.19
CA ALA A 76 -9.78 -6.91 28.85
C ALA A 76 -11.09 -6.22 28.50
N THR A 77 -12.17 -7.00 28.58
CA THR A 77 -13.55 -6.52 28.56
C THR A 77 -14.26 -7.10 29.77
N LEU A 78 -14.96 -6.25 30.53
CA LEU A 78 -15.74 -6.64 31.70
C LEU A 78 -16.73 -7.75 31.34
N LYS A 79 -16.93 -8.71 32.26
CA LYS A 79 -17.67 -9.96 32.01
C LYS A 79 -19.06 -9.74 31.41
N ASN A 80 -19.80 -8.74 31.91
CA ASN A 80 -21.16 -8.42 31.46
C ASN A 80 -21.22 -7.74 30.08
N TYR A 81 -20.08 -7.34 29.54
CA TYR A 81 -19.93 -6.67 28.24
C TYR A 81 -19.25 -7.56 27.19
N ARG A 82 -18.91 -8.81 27.56
CA ARG A 82 -18.38 -9.80 26.63
C ARG A 82 -19.47 -10.23 25.63
N GLY A 83 -19.05 -10.64 24.43
CA GLY A 83 -19.96 -10.99 23.34
C GLY A 83 -20.48 -9.80 22.52
N LYS A 84 -20.28 -8.56 22.97
CA LYS A 84 -20.62 -7.34 22.22
C LYS A 84 -19.59 -6.93 21.16
N GLY A 85 -18.48 -7.66 21.01
CA GLY A 85 -17.43 -7.38 20.02
C GLY A 85 -16.32 -6.42 20.45
N TYR A 86 -16.38 -5.82 21.64
CA TYR A 86 -15.39 -4.83 22.12
C TYR A 86 -13.95 -5.28 22.05
N PHE A 87 -13.66 -6.49 22.52
CA PHE A 87 -12.29 -7.02 22.51
C PHE A 87 -11.70 -7.07 21.09
N SER A 88 -12.47 -7.59 20.12
CA SER A 88 -12.04 -7.63 18.72
C SER A 88 -11.87 -6.22 18.17
N TYR A 89 -12.85 -5.35 18.40
CA TYR A 89 -12.82 -3.98 17.92
C TYR A 89 -11.59 -3.23 18.43
N MET A 90 -11.24 -3.34 19.72
CA MET A 90 -10.06 -2.66 20.24
C MET A 90 -8.74 -3.19 19.65
N LEU A 91 -8.63 -4.49 19.37
CA LEU A 91 -7.47 -5.03 18.65
C LEU A 91 -7.38 -4.49 17.22
N ASP A 92 -8.52 -4.35 16.53
CA ASP A 92 -8.58 -3.77 15.18
C ASP A 92 -8.18 -2.28 15.17
N GLU A 93 -8.59 -1.51 16.18
CA GLU A 93 -8.16 -0.12 16.33
C GLU A 93 -6.69 -0.01 16.73
N LEU A 94 -6.21 -0.91 17.60
CA LEU A 94 -4.80 -0.97 17.98
C LEU A 94 -3.93 -1.25 16.76
N ASP A 95 -4.32 -2.17 15.87
CA ASP A 95 -3.61 -2.47 14.63
C ASP A 95 -3.39 -1.21 13.78
N LYS A 96 -4.45 -0.39 13.61
CA LYS A 96 -4.35 0.88 12.87
C LYS A 96 -3.32 1.79 13.51
N ILE A 97 -3.33 1.91 14.84
CA ILE A 97 -2.38 2.75 15.57
C ILE A 97 -0.95 2.22 15.43
N MET A 98 -0.74 0.90 15.52
CA MET A 98 0.59 0.29 15.34
C MET A 98 1.15 0.58 13.95
N ILE A 99 0.31 0.47 12.92
CA ILE A 99 0.67 0.79 11.53
C ILE A 99 1.03 2.29 11.40
N LEU A 100 0.20 3.18 11.93
CA LEU A 100 0.44 4.63 11.89
C LEU A 100 1.72 5.03 12.64
N ARG A 101 1.97 4.41 13.78
CA ARG A 101 3.17 4.63 14.61
C ARG A 101 4.41 3.90 14.10
N LYS A 102 4.31 3.17 12.97
CA LYS A 102 5.42 2.43 12.34
C LYS A 102 6.04 1.40 13.29
N ILE A 103 5.22 0.80 14.15
CA ILE A 103 5.62 -0.30 15.02
C ILE A 103 5.99 -1.50 14.15
N THR A 104 7.04 -2.21 14.54
CA THR A 104 7.57 -3.41 13.88
C THR A 104 6.96 -4.65 14.51
N PHE A 105 6.95 -4.70 15.85
CA PHE A 105 6.44 -5.82 16.64
C PHE A 105 5.44 -5.34 17.69
N LEU A 106 4.29 -6.01 17.79
CA LEU A 106 3.36 -5.92 18.91
C LEU A 106 3.37 -7.24 19.64
N ARG A 107 3.70 -7.20 20.92
CA ARG A 107 3.90 -8.39 21.74
C ARG A 107 2.88 -8.43 22.87
N LEU A 108 2.48 -9.63 23.27
CA LEU A 108 1.68 -9.85 24.47
C LEU A 108 1.97 -11.24 25.04
N GLU A 109 1.59 -11.44 26.30
CA GLU A 109 1.74 -12.73 26.98
C GLU A 109 0.38 -13.25 27.47
N THR A 110 0.18 -14.55 27.35
CA THR A 110 -0.97 -15.25 27.93
C THR A 110 -0.55 -16.62 28.47
N TRP A 111 -1.47 -17.52 28.77
CA TRP A 111 -1.16 -18.88 29.22
C TRP A 111 -1.94 -19.93 28.45
N GLU A 112 -1.43 -21.15 28.50
CA GLU A 112 -2.06 -22.30 27.85
C GLU A 112 -3.47 -22.55 28.41
N GLY A 113 -4.45 -22.70 27.52
CA GLY A 113 -5.87 -22.84 27.89
C GLY A 113 -6.61 -21.51 28.13
N ASN A 114 -5.97 -20.34 27.96
CA ASN A 114 -6.69 -19.07 27.96
C ASN A 114 -7.65 -18.97 26.75
N LYS A 115 -8.92 -18.65 27.01
CA LYS A 115 -9.98 -18.51 25.99
C LYS A 115 -9.67 -17.45 24.92
N ALA A 116 -8.87 -16.44 25.25
CA ALA A 116 -8.47 -15.37 24.33
C ALA A 116 -7.40 -15.81 23.32
N LEU A 117 -6.69 -16.93 23.56
CA LEU A 117 -5.59 -17.39 22.70
C LEU A 117 -6.05 -17.56 21.24
N ASN A 118 -7.17 -18.24 21.02
CA ASN A 118 -7.74 -18.42 19.68
C ASN A 118 -8.09 -17.09 19.00
N LEU A 119 -8.47 -16.07 19.77
CA LEU A 119 -8.79 -14.76 19.22
C LEU A 119 -7.52 -14.00 18.83
N TYR A 120 -6.45 -14.06 19.62
CA TYR A 120 -5.16 -13.48 19.24
C TYR A 120 -4.61 -14.10 17.96
N LEU A 121 -4.68 -15.43 17.84
CA LEU A 121 -4.26 -16.15 16.62
C LEU A 121 -5.09 -15.72 15.40
N LYS A 122 -6.42 -15.56 15.56
CA LYS A 122 -7.29 -15.00 14.50
C LYS A 122 -6.99 -13.54 14.15
N LYS A 123 -6.34 -12.80 15.06
CA LYS A 123 -5.88 -11.42 14.86
C LYS A 123 -4.41 -11.35 14.45
N SER A 124 -3.90 -12.42 13.82
CA SER A 124 -2.56 -12.49 13.23
C SER A 124 -1.40 -12.40 14.22
N PHE A 125 -1.64 -12.69 15.51
CA PHE A 125 -0.54 -13.02 16.41
C PHE A 125 -0.07 -14.45 16.15
N VAL A 126 1.23 -14.68 16.28
CA VAL A 126 1.85 -16.01 16.25
C VAL A 126 2.48 -16.30 17.61
N ILE A 127 2.51 -17.58 17.99
CA ILE A 127 3.19 -18.02 19.21
C ILE A 127 4.69 -17.94 18.95
N GLU A 128 5.38 -17.08 19.69
CA GLU A 128 6.83 -16.92 19.64
C GLU A 128 7.51 -17.94 20.54
N GLU A 129 6.99 -18.12 21.75
CA GLU A 129 7.60 -18.97 22.77
C GLU A 129 6.53 -19.61 23.67
N ARG A 130 6.79 -20.85 24.10
CA ARG A 130 6.03 -21.53 25.16
C ARG A 130 6.99 -21.85 26.30
N ILE A 131 6.71 -21.34 27.49
CA ILE A 131 7.63 -21.42 28.63
C ILE A 131 6.92 -22.06 29.82
N GLN A 132 7.55 -23.05 30.44
CA GLN A 132 7.04 -23.67 31.66
C GLN A 132 7.59 -22.94 32.89
N ASP A 133 7.04 -21.76 33.18
CA ASP A 133 7.51 -20.86 34.24
C ASP A 133 6.42 -20.48 35.25
N ARG A 134 5.22 -21.06 35.13
CA ARG A 134 4.07 -20.70 35.95
C ARG A 134 3.92 -21.61 37.16
N SER A 135 3.58 -21.02 38.29
CA SER A 135 3.31 -21.74 39.55
C SER A 135 2.06 -22.63 39.50
N ASP A 136 1.18 -22.44 38.51
CA ASP A 136 -0.02 -23.26 38.28
C ASP A 136 0.22 -24.47 37.36
N GLY A 137 1.48 -24.72 36.97
CA GLY A 137 1.89 -25.84 36.12
C GLY A 137 1.59 -25.67 34.63
N ASN A 138 0.89 -24.60 34.22
CA ASN A 138 0.62 -24.30 32.81
C ASN A 138 1.82 -23.61 32.14
N PHE A 139 1.82 -23.56 30.80
CA PHE A 139 2.80 -22.78 30.05
C PHE A 139 2.38 -21.32 29.89
N SER A 140 3.33 -20.40 30.05
CA SER A 140 3.21 -19.03 29.52
C SER A 140 3.39 -19.07 28.01
N ILE A 141 2.54 -18.34 27.29
CA ILE A 141 2.51 -18.28 25.84
C ILE A 141 2.83 -16.85 25.44
N LYS A 142 4.03 -16.62 24.92
CA LYS A 142 4.42 -15.33 24.35
C LYS A 142 3.96 -15.26 22.90
N LEU A 143 3.28 -14.17 22.57
CA LEU A 143 2.68 -13.94 21.26
C LEU A 143 3.30 -12.67 20.65
N VAL A 144 3.59 -12.74 19.35
CA VAL A 144 4.08 -11.60 18.57
C VAL A 144 3.21 -11.41 17.34
N LYS A 145 2.93 -10.16 17.02
CA LYS A 145 2.37 -9.73 15.74
C LYS A 145 3.35 -8.79 15.08
N THR A 146 3.76 -9.14 13.88
CA THR A 146 4.73 -8.38 13.10
C THR A 146 3.98 -7.50 12.10
N TYR A 147 4.27 -6.20 12.11
CA TYR A 147 3.70 -5.22 11.15
C TYR A 147 4.68 -4.91 10.01
N ASN A 148 5.97 -5.05 10.30
CA ASN A 148 7.02 -5.05 9.29
C ASN A 148 7.33 -6.50 8.96
N ASP A 149 6.59 -7.04 7.99
CA ASP A 149 6.78 -8.37 7.37
C ASP A 149 5.69 -9.39 7.73
N VAL A 150 4.68 -9.47 6.85
CA VAL A 150 3.66 -10.51 6.87
C VAL A 150 3.72 -11.21 5.51
N SER A 151 4.27 -12.43 5.52
CA SER A 151 4.32 -13.38 4.40
C SER A 151 2.99 -13.42 3.62
N GLY A 152 2.92 -13.27 2.29
CA GLY A 152 3.89 -13.67 1.26
C GLY A 152 4.14 -12.64 0.15
N PHE A 153 4.42 -11.39 0.51
CA PHE A 153 4.73 -10.33 -0.46
C PHE A 153 6.02 -9.56 -0.16
N LYS A 154 7.08 -10.28 0.22
CA LYS A 154 8.42 -9.71 0.22
C LYS A 154 8.86 -9.43 -1.21
N PHE A 155 9.26 -8.20 -1.48
CA PHE A 155 10.02 -7.86 -2.68
C PHE A 155 11.24 -7.04 -2.27
N SER A 156 12.36 -7.28 -2.95
CA SER A 156 13.54 -6.44 -2.79
C SER A 156 13.27 -5.04 -3.36
N PRO A 157 13.82 -3.98 -2.75
CA PRO A 157 13.81 -2.64 -3.33
C PRO A 157 14.18 -2.68 -4.81
N THR A 158 13.42 -1.97 -5.63
CA THR A 158 13.74 -1.85 -7.06
C THR A 158 15.02 -1.02 -7.23
N PRO A 159 15.88 -1.33 -8.22
CA PRO A 159 17.13 -0.61 -8.37
C PRO A 159 16.97 0.91 -8.54
N LEU A 160 17.99 1.65 -8.12
CA LEU A 160 18.18 3.05 -8.45
C LEU A 160 19.46 3.14 -9.28
N ASP A 161 19.29 3.31 -10.59
CA ASP A 161 20.40 3.29 -11.54
C ASP A 161 20.89 4.71 -11.82
N VAL A 162 22.16 4.82 -12.23
CA VAL A 162 22.73 6.02 -12.84
C VAL A 162 23.30 5.62 -14.20
N ASN A 163 22.98 6.40 -15.23
CA ASN A 163 23.53 6.18 -16.57
C ASN A 163 24.49 7.32 -16.91
N GLU A 164 25.79 7.07 -16.76
CA GLU A 164 26.82 8.10 -16.95
C GLU A 164 26.85 8.66 -18.37
N ARG A 165 26.47 7.85 -19.37
CA ARG A 165 26.36 8.32 -20.76
C ARG A 165 25.18 9.27 -20.92
N LEU A 166 24.05 9.01 -20.27
CA LEU A 166 22.92 9.93 -20.24
C LEU A 166 23.31 11.22 -19.52
N ASN A 167 23.94 11.14 -18.35
CA ASN A 167 24.40 12.30 -17.59
C ASN A 167 25.44 13.14 -18.34
N SER A 168 26.21 12.54 -19.26
CA SER A 168 27.12 13.29 -20.13
C SER A 168 26.41 14.00 -21.29
N GLU A 169 25.19 13.57 -21.64
CA GLU A 169 24.35 14.19 -22.69
C GLU A 169 23.54 15.37 -22.16
N VAL A 170 23.28 15.41 -20.85
CA VAL A 170 22.42 16.41 -20.22
C VAL A 170 23.17 17.15 -19.11
N ASN A 171 22.93 18.45 -18.93
CA ASN A 171 23.61 19.25 -17.90
C ASN A 171 23.05 19.02 -16.47
N VAL A 172 22.51 17.83 -16.17
CA VAL A 172 21.89 17.46 -14.88
C VAL A 172 22.28 16.03 -14.48
N SER A 173 22.20 15.70 -13.19
CA SER A 173 22.41 14.33 -12.71
C SER A 173 21.09 13.55 -12.73
N VAL A 174 20.96 12.59 -13.63
CA VAL A 174 19.78 11.74 -13.75
C VAL A 174 19.98 10.42 -13.01
N TYR A 175 19.05 10.15 -12.09
CA TYR A 175 18.88 8.88 -11.40
C TYR A 175 17.63 8.20 -11.95
N ILE A 176 17.68 6.90 -12.21
CA ILE A 176 16.56 6.15 -12.78
C ILE A 176 16.04 5.17 -11.75
N LYS A 177 14.84 5.44 -11.22
CA LYS A 177 14.15 4.51 -10.31
C LYS A 177 13.51 3.39 -11.14
N ARG A 178 14.02 2.16 -11.02
CA ARG A 178 13.72 1.01 -11.90
C ARG A 178 12.49 0.21 -11.47
N ASP A 179 11.35 0.88 -11.30
CA ASP A 179 10.08 0.19 -11.02
C ASP A 179 9.62 -0.71 -12.19
N ASP A 180 10.18 -0.52 -13.39
CA ASP A 180 10.06 -1.44 -14.52
C ASP A 180 10.62 -2.83 -14.21
N LEU A 181 11.55 -2.94 -13.26
CA LEU A 181 12.13 -4.19 -12.78
C LEU A 181 11.49 -4.71 -11.49
N PHE A 182 10.30 -4.21 -11.12
CA PHE A 182 9.55 -4.77 -10.01
C PHE A 182 9.42 -6.30 -10.16
N PRO A 183 9.68 -7.13 -9.12
CA PRO A 183 9.93 -8.56 -9.29
C PRO A 183 8.64 -9.36 -9.51
N ILE A 184 8.06 -9.19 -10.70
CA ILE A 184 6.95 -9.95 -11.29
C ILE A 184 7.20 -10.10 -12.79
N ILE A 185 6.50 -11.01 -13.45
CA ILE A 185 6.61 -11.18 -14.91
C ILE A 185 6.22 -9.89 -15.64
N GLY A 186 7.17 -9.36 -16.41
CA GLY A 186 7.06 -8.09 -17.15
C GLY A 186 7.13 -6.81 -16.29
N GLY A 187 7.38 -6.96 -14.98
CA GLY A 187 7.58 -5.90 -13.99
C GLY A 187 6.55 -4.77 -13.96
N GLY A 188 6.96 -3.63 -13.39
CA GLY A 188 6.25 -2.37 -13.48
C GLY A 188 5.47 -1.92 -12.23
N SER A 189 5.05 -0.66 -12.30
CA SER A 189 4.35 0.06 -11.24
C SER A 189 3.07 -0.59 -10.70
N LYS A 190 2.36 -1.33 -11.57
CA LYS A 190 1.12 -2.02 -11.19
C LYS A 190 1.39 -3.21 -10.28
N GLY A 191 2.49 -3.93 -10.51
CA GLY A 191 2.93 -4.99 -9.61
C GLY A 191 3.15 -4.49 -8.19
N ARG A 192 3.85 -3.36 -8.05
CA ARG A 192 4.07 -2.68 -6.76
C ARG A 192 2.77 -2.39 -6.04
N LYS A 193 1.80 -1.77 -6.72
CA LYS A 193 0.48 -1.48 -6.12
C LYS A 193 -0.23 -2.74 -5.68
N LEU A 194 -0.27 -3.73 -6.56
CA LEU A 194 -1.04 -4.95 -6.35
C LEU A 194 -0.54 -5.79 -5.18
N LYS A 195 0.77 -5.76 -4.85
CA LYS A 195 1.26 -6.39 -3.61
C LYS A 195 0.55 -5.84 -2.36
N TYR A 196 0.19 -4.55 -2.32
CA TYR A 196 -0.56 -3.94 -1.20
C TYR A 196 -2.07 -4.13 -1.34
N ILE A 197 -2.61 -4.04 -2.56
CA ILE A 197 -4.04 -4.21 -2.82
C ILE A 197 -4.48 -5.66 -2.53
N LEU A 198 -3.73 -6.64 -3.03
CA LEU A 198 -4.04 -8.05 -2.85
C LEU A 198 -3.72 -8.54 -1.44
N LYS A 199 -2.82 -7.87 -0.71
CA LYS A 199 -2.63 -8.13 0.73
C LYS A 199 -3.95 -8.00 1.48
N LYS A 200 -4.69 -6.92 1.23
CA LYS A 200 -6.03 -6.73 1.81
C LYS A 200 -6.99 -7.86 1.43
N ALA A 201 -6.99 -8.29 0.17
CA ALA A 201 -7.83 -9.40 -0.28
C ALA A 201 -7.51 -10.70 0.48
N ILE A 202 -6.22 -11.01 0.68
CA ILE A 202 -5.78 -12.19 1.44
C ILE A 202 -6.16 -12.08 2.92
N GLU A 203 -5.95 -10.91 3.55
CA GLU A 203 -6.33 -10.67 4.95
C GLU A 203 -7.85 -10.77 5.16
N GLU A 204 -8.64 -10.38 4.17
CA GLU A 204 -10.08 -10.56 4.16
C GLU A 204 -10.51 -12.00 3.84
N GLY A 205 -9.57 -12.90 3.51
CA GLY A 205 -9.86 -14.30 3.18
C GLY A 205 -10.60 -14.46 1.84
N CYS A 206 -10.39 -13.53 0.90
CA CYS A 206 -10.94 -13.63 -0.44
C CYS A 206 -10.34 -14.81 -1.20
N THR A 207 -11.15 -15.43 -2.05
CA THR A 207 -10.75 -16.61 -2.86
C THR A 207 -10.62 -16.27 -4.34
N SER A 208 -11.16 -15.13 -4.75
CA SER A 208 -11.16 -14.68 -6.14
C SER A 208 -11.06 -13.16 -6.25
N VAL A 209 -10.74 -12.66 -7.44
CA VAL A 209 -10.59 -11.25 -7.79
C VAL A 209 -11.34 -10.97 -9.10
N VAL A 210 -12.02 -9.82 -9.16
CA VAL A 210 -12.59 -9.26 -10.40
C VAL A 210 -11.94 -7.91 -10.66
N THR A 211 -11.37 -7.74 -11.86
CA THR A 211 -10.76 -6.46 -12.25
C THR A 211 -10.94 -6.17 -13.74
N ALA A 212 -10.62 -4.94 -14.16
CA ALA A 212 -10.84 -4.47 -15.52
C ALA A 212 -9.64 -3.75 -16.16
N GLY A 213 -9.65 -3.68 -17.50
CA GLY A 213 -8.72 -2.89 -18.31
C GLY A 213 -8.81 -3.18 -19.81
N SER A 214 -7.96 -2.53 -20.60
CA SER A 214 -7.78 -2.79 -22.04
C SER A 214 -6.99 -4.08 -22.30
N CYS A 215 -6.95 -4.53 -23.56
CA CYS A 215 -6.07 -5.59 -24.04
C CYS A 215 -4.58 -5.30 -23.75
N SER A 216 -4.18 -4.03 -23.73
CA SER A 216 -2.82 -3.57 -23.43
C SER A 216 -2.59 -3.22 -21.95
N SER A 217 -3.53 -3.55 -21.06
CA SER A 217 -3.46 -3.10 -19.66
C SER A 217 -2.36 -3.80 -18.86
N ASN A 218 -1.34 -3.02 -18.49
CA ASN A 218 -0.31 -3.44 -17.52
C ASN A 218 -0.91 -3.84 -16.17
N HIS A 219 -2.06 -3.24 -15.79
CA HIS A 219 -2.77 -3.56 -14.55
C HIS A 219 -3.37 -4.96 -14.62
N LEU A 220 -4.13 -5.27 -15.68
CA LEU A 220 -4.73 -6.59 -15.85
C LEU A 220 -3.69 -7.70 -15.85
N ARG A 221 -2.59 -7.51 -16.58
CA ARG A 221 -1.49 -8.47 -16.63
C ARG A 221 -0.85 -8.66 -15.27
N ALA A 222 -0.55 -7.59 -14.54
CA ALA A 222 0.04 -7.69 -13.20
C ALA A 222 -0.93 -8.34 -12.19
N THR A 223 -2.23 -8.05 -12.27
CA THR A 223 -3.24 -8.71 -11.42
C THR A 223 -3.31 -10.19 -11.73
N ALA A 224 -3.31 -10.59 -12.99
CA ALA A 224 -3.37 -11.99 -13.40
C ALA A 224 -2.17 -12.79 -12.87
N VAL A 225 -0.95 -12.28 -13.05
CA VAL A 225 0.27 -12.92 -12.55
C VAL A 225 0.22 -13.06 -11.02
N LEU A 226 -0.11 -11.98 -10.31
CA LEU A 226 -0.09 -11.99 -8.85
C LEU A 226 -1.24 -12.81 -8.23
N CYS A 227 -2.43 -12.82 -8.84
CA CYS A 227 -3.52 -13.69 -8.41
C CYS A 227 -3.10 -15.17 -8.53
N ALA A 228 -2.47 -15.56 -9.64
CA ALA A 228 -1.97 -16.91 -9.81
C ALA A 228 -0.88 -17.27 -8.78
N GLU A 229 0.06 -16.36 -8.51
CA GLU A 229 1.10 -16.53 -7.47
C GLU A 229 0.50 -16.80 -6.08
N LEU A 230 -0.67 -16.23 -5.79
CA LEU A 230 -1.35 -16.31 -4.48
C LEU A 230 -2.43 -17.40 -4.39
N GLY A 231 -2.69 -18.11 -5.49
CA GLY A 231 -3.82 -19.03 -5.56
C GLY A 231 -5.21 -18.38 -5.57
N LEU A 232 -5.31 -17.08 -5.90
CA LEU A 232 -6.57 -16.38 -6.10
C LEU A 232 -7.09 -16.60 -7.52
N LYS A 233 -8.37 -16.95 -7.68
CA LYS A 233 -8.99 -17.02 -9.01
C LYS A 233 -9.17 -15.63 -9.58
N LEU A 234 -8.93 -15.43 -10.88
CA LEU A 234 -9.15 -14.14 -11.54
C LEU A 234 -10.23 -14.21 -12.62
N THR A 235 -11.18 -13.27 -12.54
CA THR A 235 -12.03 -12.86 -13.67
C THR A 235 -11.57 -11.49 -14.19
N ALA A 236 -11.11 -11.46 -15.43
CA ALA A 236 -10.63 -10.26 -16.11
C ALA A 236 -11.70 -9.72 -17.08
N CYS A 237 -12.23 -8.54 -16.80
CA CYS A 237 -13.17 -7.84 -17.66
C CYS A 237 -12.42 -6.90 -18.62
N ILE A 238 -12.50 -7.15 -19.92
CA ILE A 238 -11.75 -6.43 -20.95
C ILE A 238 -12.71 -5.55 -21.74
N HIS A 239 -12.46 -4.23 -21.74
CA HIS A 239 -13.36 -3.24 -22.34
C HIS A 239 -13.03 -2.87 -23.80
N ASP A 240 -12.23 -3.71 -24.47
CA ASP A 240 -11.86 -3.56 -25.88
C ASP A 240 -12.60 -4.62 -26.71
N GLU A 241 -12.63 -4.41 -28.03
CA GLU A 241 -13.05 -5.48 -28.94
C GLU A 241 -12.10 -6.67 -28.81
N LYS A 242 -12.67 -7.89 -28.88
CA LYS A 242 -11.87 -9.11 -28.80
C LYS A 242 -10.94 -9.17 -30.03
N PRO A 243 -9.61 -9.15 -29.84
CA PRO A 243 -8.70 -9.22 -30.97
C PRO A 243 -8.65 -10.64 -31.55
N ALA A 244 -8.30 -10.75 -32.82
CA ALA A 244 -8.10 -12.03 -33.51
C ALA A 244 -6.95 -12.85 -32.90
N TYR A 245 -5.89 -12.16 -32.47
CA TYR A 245 -4.71 -12.76 -31.85
C TYR A 245 -4.37 -12.07 -30.53
N PHE A 246 -3.86 -12.83 -29.55
CA PHE A 246 -3.49 -12.31 -28.25
C PHE A 246 -1.97 -12.12 -28.17
N GLU A 247 -1.55 -10.88 -27.99
CA GLU A 247 -0.14 -10.46 -27.94
C GLU A 247 0.12 -9.55 -26.74
N GLY A 248 1.39 -9.36 -26.36
CA GLY A 248 1.77 -8.50 -25.23
C GLY A 248 1.03 -8.83 -23.92
N ASN A 249 0.40 -7.82 -23.32
CA ASN A 249 -0.25 -7.93 -22.01
C ASN A 249 -1.43 -8.93 -22.01
N ILE A 250 -2.35 -8.88 -23.00
CA ILE A 250 -3.52 -9.77 -23.03
C ILE A 250 -3.14 -11.26 -23.13
N LYS A 251 -2.02 -11.58 -23.79
CA LYS A 251 -1.52 -12.96 -23.88
C LYS A 251 -1.23 -13.53 -22.49
N LEU A 252 -0.55 -12.75 -21.65
CA LEU A 252 -0.29 -13.14 -20.26
C LEU A 252 -1.55 -13.08 -19.39
N THR A 253 -2.41 -12.07 -19.57
CA THR A 253 -3.69 -12.02 -18.86
C THR A 253 -4.52 -13.28 -19.12
N LYS A 254 -4.62 -13.73 -20.37
CA LYS A 254 -5.33 -14.97 -20.73
C LYS A 254 -4.70 -16.22 -20.12
N LEU A 255 -3.37 -16.27 -20.04
CA LEU A 255 -2.65 -17.41 -19.48
C LEU A 255 -2.98 -17.63 -18.00
N TYR A 256 -3.05 -16.55 -17.21
CA TYR A 256 -3.23 -16.63 -15.76
C TYR A 256 -4.69 -16.43 -15.28
N SER A 257 -5.58 -15.90 -16.12
CA SER A 257 -6.98 -15.68 -15.72
C SER A 257 -7.82 -16.94 -15.84
N ASN A 258 -8.63 -17.22 -14.82
CA ASN A 258 -9.65 -18.29 -14.87
C ASN A 258 -10.77 -17.95 -15.85
N LYS A 259 -11.08 -16.65 -16.01
CA LYS A 259 -12.10 -16.17 -16.94
C LYS A 259 -11.71 -14.82 -17.54
N ILE A 260 -12.02 -14.63 -18.81
CA ILE A 260 -12.01 -13.33 -19.48
C ILE A 260 -13.41 -13.04 -20.01
N THR A 261 -13.90 -11.83 -19.75
CA THR A 261 -15.18 -11.32 -20.28
C THR A 261 -14.89 -10.06 -21.09
N PHE A 262 -15.22 -10.06 -22.37
CA PHE A 262 -15.14 -8.85 -23.20
C PHE A 262 -16.45 -8.07 -23.12
N CYS A 263 -16.35 -6.73 -23.07
CA CYS A 263 -17.50 -5.83 -23.07
C CYS A 263 -17.12 -4.47 -23.65
N LYS A 264 -18.10 -3.56 -23.78
CA LYS A 264 -17.79 -2.17 -24.13
C LYS A 264 -17.35 -1.40 -22.87
N MET A 265 -16.55 -0.35 -23.06
CA MET A 265 -16.17 0.56 -21.97
C MET A 265 -17.39 1.13 -21.22
N ALA A 266 -18.48 1.41 -21.92
CA ALA A 266 -19.71 1.93 -21.31
C ALA A 266 -20.41 0.94 -20.36
N GLU A 267 -20.08 -0.36 -20.44
CA GLU A 267 -20.73 -1.45 -19.71
C GLU A 267 -19.80 -2.06 -18.64
N ILE A 268 -18.57 -1.54 -18.51
CA ILE A 268 -17.51 -2.22 -17.75
C ILE A 268 -17.87 -2.37 -16.27
N LYS A 269 -18.57 -1.39 -15.69
CA LYS A 269 -19.00 -1.44 -14.30
C LYS A 269 -20.05 -2.52 -14.10
N GLU A 270 -21.09 -2.53 -14.93
CA GLU A 270 -22.20 -3.49 -14.87
C GLU A 270 -21.69 -4.91 -15.07
N VAL A 271 -20.74 -5.11 -15.99
CA VAL A 271 -20.11 -6.41 -16.24
C VAL A 271 -19.27 -6.87 -15.05
N MET A 272 -18.48 -5.99 -14.44
CA MET A 272 -17.73 -6.34 -13.22
C MET A 272 -18.68 -6.70 -12.07
N ASP A 273 -19.72 -5.91 -11.83
CA ASP A 273 -20.72 -6.15 -10.78
C ASP A 273 -21.45 -7.50 -11.00
N LEU A 274 -21.79 -7.83 -12.25
CA LEU A 274 -22.38 -9.10 -12.62
C LEU A 274 -21.44 -10.29 -12.34
N GLU A 275 -20.15 -10.15 -12.67
CA GLU A 275 -19.16 -11.21 -12.42
C GLU A 275 -18.88 -11.42 -10.93
N MET A 276 -18.90 -10.35 -10.13
CA MET A 276 -18.87 -10.46 -8.66
C MET A 276 -20.04 -11.30 -8.15
N ASN A 277 -21.27 -10.99 -8.59
CA ASN A 277 -22.48 -11.69 -8.15
C ASN A 277 -22.47 -13.17 -8.56
N LYS A 278 -21.97 -13.49 -9.76
CA LYS A 278 -21.81 -14.89 -10.22
C LYS A 278 -20.85 -15.67 -9.31
N LEU A 279 -19.72 -15.07 -8.94
CA LEU A 279 -18.75 -15.71 -8.05
C LEU A 279 -19.33 -15.93 -6.64
N ILE A 280 -20.04 -14.93 -6.10
CA ILE A 280 -20.74 -15.07 -4.80
C ILE A 280 -21.76 -16.21 -4.85
N ALA A 281 -22.55 -16.32 -5.92
CA ALA A 281 -23.53 -17.39 -6.09
C ALA A 281 -22.88 -18.79 -6.18
N LEU A 282 -21.61 -18.88 -6.58
CA LEU A 282 -20.82 -20.11 -6.60
C LEU A 282 -20.11 -20.39 -5.27
N GLY A 283 -20.37 -19.60 -4.21
CA GLY A 283 -19.75 -19.77 -2.89
C GLY A 283 -18.34 -19.20 -2.77
N GLU A 284 -17.87 -18.43 -3.76
CA GLU A 284 -16.58 -17.74 -3.70
C GLU A 284 -16.69 -16.44 -2.89
N LYS A 285 -15.55 -15.93 -2.41
CA LYS A 285 -15.43 -14.61 -1.81
C LYS A 285 -14.62 -13.69 -2.74
N PRO A 286 -15.25 -13.04 -3.72
CA PRO A 286 -14.54 -12.21 -4.69
C PRO A 286 -14.13 -10.84 -4.12
N PHE A 287 -12.96 -10.36 -4.53
CA PHE A 287 -12.44 -9.03 -4.23
C PHE A 287 -12.50 -8.14 -5.46
N TYR A 288 -13.09 -6.96 -5.32
CA TYR A 288 -13.27 -6.01 -6.41
C TYR A 288 -12.06 -5.07 -6.52
N ILE A 289 -11.42 -5.03 -7.70
CA ILE A 289 -10.36 -4.07 -7.98
C ILE A 289 -10.74 -3.27 -9.22
N TRP A 290 -11.06 -1.99 -9.06
CA TRP A 290 -11.29 -1.13 -10.22
C TRP A 290 -10.03 -1.03 -11.08
N GLY A 291 -10.21 -0.91 -12.39
CA GLY A 291 -9.13 -0.91 -13.36
C GLY A 291 -8.04 0.11 -13.01
N GLY A 292 -6.78 -0.31 -13.14
CA GLY A 292 -5.60 0.50 -12.83
C GLY A 292 -5.20 0.56 -11.34
N GLY A 293 -5.99 -0.03 -10.44
CA GLY A 293 -5.67 -0.15 -9.01
C GLY A 293 -5.79 1.19 -8.28
N HIS A 294 -6.89 1.91 -8.49
CA HIS A 294 -7.18 3.20 -7.86
C HIS A 294 -7.79 3.01 -6.49
N CYS A 295 -6.94 2.90 -5.49
CA CYS A 295 -7.33 2.85 -4.10
C CYS A 295 -6.19 3.31 -3.19
N ASN A 296 -6.53 3.51 -1.92
CA ASN A 296 -5.60 4.02 -0.92
C ASN A 296 -4.43 3.07 -0.65
N GLU A 297 -4.62 1.76 -0.78
CA GLU A 297 -3.56 0.76 -0.69
C GLU A 297 -2.54 0.91 -1.83
N GLY A 298 -3.00 1.17 -3.05
CA GLY A 298 -2.13 1.45 -4.20
C GLY A 298 -1.39 2.79 -4.07
N THR A 299 -2.01 3.80 -3.47
CA THR A 299 -1.37 5.07 -3.11
C THR A 299 -0.29 4.84 -2.05
N TYR A 300 -0.59 4.05 -1.01
CA TYR A 300 0.34 3.73 0.06
C TYR A 300 1.61 3.04 -0.45
N ALA A 301 1.45 2.15 -1.43
CA ALA A 301 2.56 1.45 -2.06
C ALA A 301 3.62 2.42 -2.61
N TYR A 302 3.19 3.57 -3.13
CA TYR A 302 4.07 4.60 -3.68
C TYR A 302 4.58 5.59 -2.63
N TYR A 303 3.80 5.87 -1.59
CA TYR A 303 4.30 6.58 -0.41
C TYR A 303 5.53 5.84 0.17
N LEU A 304 5.42 4.53 0.38
CA LEU A 304 6.54 3.71 0.85
C LEU A 304 7.66 3.58 -0.18
N ALA A 305 7.36 3.63 -1.48
CA ALA A 305 8.38 3.63 -2.51
C ALA A 305 9.25 4.91 -2.49
N VAL A 306 8.71 6.05 -2.04
CA VAL A 306 9.53 7.25 -1.83
C VAL A 306 10.44 7.09 -0.62
N LYS A 307 9.98 6.44 0.44
CA LYS A 307 10.84 6.06 1.57
C LYS A 307 12.01 5.18 1.11
N GLU A 308 11.70 4.16 0.30
CA GLU A 308 12.69 3.29 -0.35
C GLU A 308 13.69 4.11 -1.19
N LEU A 309 13.21 5.06 -2.00
CA LEU A 309 14.05 5.96 -2.78
C LEU A 309 14.97 6.82 -1.90
N LYS A 310 14.44 7.41 -0.82
CA LYS A 310 15.22 8.23 0.14
C LYS A 310 16.36 7.43 0.75
N GLU A 311 16.14 6.17 1.09
CA GLU A 311 17.18 5.28 1.64
C GLU A 311 18.27 4.98 0.59
N GLN A 312 17.87 4.75 -0.66
CA GLN A 312 18.79 4.46 -1.76
C GLN A 312 19.62 5.67 -2.21
N LEU A 313 19.09 6.89 -2.05
CA LEU A 313 19.79 8.13 -2.39
C LEU A 313 20.96 8.44 -1.44
N LYS A 314 21.08 7.77 -0.28
CA LYS A 314 22.21 7.91 0.65
C LYS A 314 22.59 9.36 0.97
N GLY A 315 21.59 10.22 1.17
CA GLY A 315 21.76 11.65 1.49
C GLY A 315 21.75 12.60 0.29
N VAL A 316 21.73 12.09 -0.94
CA VAL A 316 21.46 12.91 -2.14
C VAL A 316 20.02 13.44 -2.07
N LYS A 317 19.87 14.76 -2.14
CA LYS A 317 18.56 15.43 -2.23
C LYS A 317 18.21 15.68 -3.71
N PRO A 318 17.18 15.03 -4.27
CA PRO A 318 16.74 15.29 -5.63
C PRO A 318 15.92 16.58 -5.68
N ASP A 319 16.12 17.38 -6.73
CA ASP A 319 15.35 18.58 -6.97
C ASP A 319 14.00 18.24 -7.63
N TYR A 320 13.99 17.23 -8.50
CA TYR A 320 12.81 16.85 -9.30
C TYR A 320 12.61 15.34 -9.37
N ILE A 321 11.35 14.89 -9.37
CA ILE A 321 10.93 13.54 -9.76
C ILE A 321 10.02 13.66 -10.99
N PHE A 322 10.36 12.98 -12.09
CA PHE A 322 9.49 12.84 -13.26
C PHE A 322 8.79 11.49 -13.25
N ILE A 323 7.45 11.50 -13.38
CA ILE A 323 6.62 10.30 -13.33
C ILE A 323 5.49 10.37 -14.36
N ALA A 324 5.20 9.26 -15.03
CA ALA A 324 4.00 9.15 -15.86
C ALA A 324 2.74 9.13 -14.98
N SER A 325 1.81 10.06 -15.22
CA SER A 325 0.56 10.21 -14.47
C SER A 325 -0.63 9.97 -15.38
N GLY A 326 -1.43 8.94 -15.08
CA GLY A 326 -2.68 8.68 -15.80
C GLY A 326 -3.88 8.90 -14.90
N THR A 327 -4.07 7.97 -13.99
CA THR A 327 -5.22 7.84 -13.10
C THR A 327 -4.95 8.42 -11.71
N GLY A 328 -3.88 9.21 -11.57
CA GLY A 328 -3.54 9.98 -10.36
C GLY A 328 -2.89 9.21 -9.20
N GLY A 329 -3.37 8.01 -8.84
CA GLY A 329 -2.96 7.37 -7.58
C GLY A 329 -1.46 7.05 -7.41
N THR A 330 -0.68 6.91 -8.50
CA THR A 330 0.79 6.72 -8.39
C THR A 330 1.46 8.04 -8.02
N GLN A 331 1.13 9.11 -8.75
CA GLN A 331 1.61 10.45 -8.43
C GLN A 331 1.19 10.85 -7.02
N ALA A 332 -0.08 10.64 -6.64
CA ALA A 332 -0.58 10.92 -5.29
C ALA A 332 0.29 10.31 -4.19
N GLY A 333 0.65 9.03 -4.33
CA GLY A 333 1.51 8.35 -3.36
C GLY A 333 2.92 8.93 -3.31
N ILE A 334 3.47 9.30 -4.48
CA ILE A 334 4.78 9.96 -4.57
C ILE A 334 4.73 11.36 -3.92
N GLU A 335 3.72 12.17 -4.20
CA GLU A 335 3.54 13.51 -3.62
C GLU A 335 3.51 13.44 -2.08
N LEU A 336 2.72 12.51 -1.53
CA LEU A 336 2.63 12.27 -0.09
C LEU A 336 3.97 11.81 0.49
N GLY A 337 4.66 10.89 -0.20
CA GLY A 337 5.96 10.39 0.26
C GLY A 337 7.05 11.46 0.17
N VAL A 338 7.02 12.30 -0.86
CA VAL A 338 7.97 13.40 -1.06
C VAL A 338 7.84 14.41 0.06
N GLN A 339 6.62 14.78 0.45
CA GLN A 339 6.40 15.67 1.59
C GLN A 339 7.09 15.15 2.86
N ASP A 340 6.95 13.87 3.16
CA ASP A 340 7.45 13.29 4.41
C ASP A 340 8.95 12.96 4.37
N PHE A 341 9.50 12.60 3.21
CA PHE A 341 10.84 12.02 3.10
C PHE A 341 11.83 12.87 2.30
N LEU A 342 11.34 13.72 1.39
CA LEU A 342 12.15 14.51 0.46
C LEU A 342 11.52 15.92 0.23
N PRO A 343 11.24 16.72 1.28
CA PRO A 343 10.36 17.89 1.20
C PRO A 343 10.82 19.02 0.26
N GLU A 344 12.09 19.04 -0.13
CA GLU A 344 12.65 20.00 -1.09
C GLU A 344 12.42 19.59 -2.56
N CYS A 345 11.98 18.35 -2.81
CA CYS A 345 11.81 17.79 -4.14
C CYS A 345 10.45 18.16 -4.75
N LYS A 346 10.44 18.45 -6.05
CA LYS A 346 9.20 18.70 -6.81
C LYS A 346 8.84 17.50 -7.67
N VAL A 347 7.58 17.07 -7.62
CA VAL A 347 7.06 16.00 -8.46
C VAL A 347 6.46 16.59 -9.73
N ILE A 348 6.94 16.15 -10.89
CA ILE A 348 6.41 16.49 -12.22
C ILE A 348 5.64 15.28 -12.74
N GLY A 349 4.32 15.31 -12.57
CA GLY A 349 3.42 14.30 -13.11
C GLY A 349 3.09 14.57 -14.57
N VAL A 350 3.56 13.72 -15.47
CA VAL A 350 3.39 13.91 -16.92
C VAL A 350 2.16 13.12 -17.38
N SER A 351 1.16 13.83 -17.89
CA SER A 351 -0.08 13.21 -18.35
C SER A 351 0.15 12.25 -19.50
N ILE A 352 -0.50 11.09 -19.41
CA ILE A 352 -0.53 10.10 -20.49
C ILE A 352 -1.87 10.06 -21.23
N ALA A 353 -2.88 10.79 -20.75
CA ALA A 353 -4.23 10.80 -21.34
C ALA A 353 -5.07 12.04 -21.04
N ARG A 354 -5.07 12.52 -19.79
CA ARG A 354 -6.01 13.55 -19.32
C ARG A 354 -5.46 14.95 -19.52
N GLU A 355 -6.31 15.90 -19.84
CA GLU A 355 -5.96 17.32 -19.75
C GLU A 355 -5.83 17.75 -18.28
N PHE A 356 -5.07 18.81 -18.04
CA PHE A 356 -4.67 19.34 -16.74
C PHE A 356 -5.85 19.47 -15.77
N VAL A 357 -6.92 20.14 -16.20
CA VAL A 357 -8.10 20.44 -15.38
C VAL A 357 -8.71 19.18 -14.77
N ARG A 358 -8.72 18.06 -15.51
CA ARG A 358 -9.24 16.78 -15.02
C ARG A 358 -8.17 15.97 -14.29
N GLY A 359 -6.92 16.01 -14.75
CA GLY A 359 -5.81 15.27 -14.16
C GLY A 359 -5.49 15.71 -12.73
N ASP A 360 -5.32 17.01 -12.53
CA ASP A 360 -5.00 17.64 -11.23
C ASP A 360 -6.04 17.29 -10.16
N VAL A 361 -7.33 17.43 -10.50
CA VAL A 361 -8.45 17.10 -9.61
C VAL A 361 -8.39 15.65 -9.13
N GLU A 362 -7.95 14.72 -9.98
CA GLU A 362 -7.97 13.30 -9.70
C GLU A 362 -6.77 12.85 -8.85
N VAL A 363 -5.62 13.51 -9.02
CA VAL A 363 -4.49 13.39 -8.09
C VAL A 363 -4.90 13.94 -6.72
N LYS A 364 -5.49 15.15 -6.67
CA LYS A 364 -5.97 15.78 -5.43
C LYS A 364 -7.01 14.94 -4.70
N LYS A 365 -7.96 14.34 -5.42
CA LYS A 365 -8.94 13.40 -4.85
C LYS A 365 -8.27 12.18 -4.23
N SER A 366 -7.27 11.62 -4.92
CA SER A 366 -6.53 10.45 -4.41
C SER A 366 -5.74 10.79 -3.15
N ILE A 367 -5.12 11.98 -3.11
CA ILE A 367 -4.42 12.50 -1.93
C ILE A 367 -5.40 12.74 -0.79
N LYS A 368 -6.51 13.43 -1.03
CA LYS A 368 -7.55 13.69 -0.03
C LYS A 368 -8.11 12.39 0.55
N SER A 369 -8.50 11.44 -0.30
CA SER A 369 -9.01 10.15 0.16
C SER A 369 -7.99 9.39 1.02
N PHE A 370 -6.71 9.51 0.69
CA PHE A 370 -5.64 8.90 1.46
C PHE A 370 -5.47 9.58 2.83
N ILE A 371 -5.44 10.92 2.86
CA ILE A 371 -5.38 11.72 4.08
C ILE A 371 -6.58 11.41 4.98
N ASP A 372 -7.79 11.44 4.44
CA ASP A 372 -9.02 11.18 5.21
C ASP A 372 -9.00 9.78 5.82
N ARG A 373 -8.46 8.79 5.09
CA ARG A 373 -8.39 7.39 5.58
C ARG A 373 -7.28 7.16 6.60
N PHE A 374 -6.13 7.79 6.45
CA PHE A 374 -4.94 7.54 7.28
C PHE A 374 -4.63 8.65 8.29
N ASN A 375 -5.42 9.73 8.28
CA ASN A 375 -5.29 10.91 9.14
C ASN A 375 -3.86 11.50 9.12
N ILE A 376 -3.32 11.71 7.92
CA ILE A 376 -1.96 12.23 7.72
C ILE A 376 -2.03 13.73 7.37
N GLY A 377 -1.18 14.54 7.97
CA GLY A 377 -1.06 15.96 7.60
C GLY A 377 -0.53 16.12 6.18
N TYR A 378 -1.16 16.96 5.37
CA TYR A 378 -0.68 17.31 4.03
C TYR A 378 -0.82 18.80 3.81
N GLU A 379 0.30 19.47 3.57
CA GLU A 379 0.39 20.92 3.46
C GLU A 379 0.64 21.38 2.02
N SER A 380 1.13 20.48 1.16
CA SER A 380 1.48 20.85 -0.22
C SER A 380 0.23 21.04 -1.10
N SER A 381 0.00 22.26 -1.60
CA SER A 381 -1.14 22.56 -2.47
C SER A 381 -0.80 22.57 -3.97
N ASN A 382 0.49 22.60 -4.32
CA ASN A 382 0.97 22.79 -5.68
C ASN A 382 1.40 21.46 -6.33
N ILE A 383 0.41 20.66 -6.71
CA ILE A 383 0.60 19.48 -7.55
C ILE A 383 0.89 19.92 -8.98
N ILE A 384 1.98 19.41 -9.56
CA ILE A 384 2.33 19.67 -10.96
C ILE A 384 1.84 18.50 -11.81
N PHE A 385 0.90 18.78 -12.70
CA PHE A 385 0.39 17.84 -13.69
C PHE A 385 0.54 18.47 -15.08
N ASP A 386 1.43 17.94 -15.91
CA ASP A 386 1.74 18.51 -17.22
C ASP A 386 1.15 17.64 -18.35
N ASP A 387 0.22 18.20 -19.11
CA ASP A 387 -0.45 17.57 -20.25
C ASP A 387 0.15 17.98 -21.62
N SER A 388 1.26 18.72 -21.64
CA SER A 388 1.92 19.17 -22.88
C SER A 388 2.48 18.04 -23.74
N TYR A 389 2.60 16.81 -23.19
CA TYR A 389 3.24 15.66 -23.85
C TYR A 389 2.27 14.52 -24.17
N LEU A 390 0.99 14.85 -24.36
CA LEU A 390 -0.05 13.85 -24.65
C LEU A 390 0.15 13.10 -25.96
N CYS A 391 0.83 13.68 -26.97
CA CYS A 391 1.05 13.06 -28.29
C CYS A 391 -0.24 12.52 -28.92
N GLY A 392 -1.35 13.26 -28.81
CA GLY A 392 -2.67 12.85 -29.31
C GLY A 392 -3.53 12.04 -28.33
N GLY A 393 -3.05 11.81 -27.09
CA GLY A 393 -3.82 11.20 -26.00
C GLY A 393 -3.41 9.78 -25.65
N TYR A 394 -4.32 9.04 -25.02
CA TYR A 394 -4.03 7.71 -24.48
C TYR A 394 -3.63 6.70 -25.57
N GLY A 395 -2.48 6.06 -25.41
CA GLY A 395 -1.94 5.09 -26.37
C GLY A 395 -1.59 5.68 -27.75
N LYS A 396 -1.74 7.00 -27.94
CA LYS A 396 -1.39 7.69 -29.18
C LYS A 396 0.05 8.17 -29.14
N VAL A 397 0.64 8.17 -30.34
CA VAL A 397 2.03 8.52 -30.64
C VAL A 397 2.08 9.34 -31.92
N ASN A 398 3.15 10.09 -32.14
CA ASN A 398 3.48 10.74 -33.40
C ASN A 398 4.93 10.42 -33.80
N ASP A 399 5.30 10.73 -35.04
CA ASP A 399 6.60 10.32 -35.60
C ASP A 399 7.79 10.91 -34.85
N ASP A 400 7.71 12.19 -34.46
CA ASP A 400 8.77 12.87 -33.69
C ASP A 400 9.01 12.18 -32.34
N TYR A 401 7.93 11.84 -31.64
CA TYR A 401 7.99 11.14 -30.36
C TYR A 401 8.55 9.72 -30.51
N ILE A 402 8.17 9.00 -31.57
CA ILE A 402 8.71 7.66 -31.84
C ILE A 402 10.19 7.72 -32.18
N ALA A 403 10.61 8.68 -33.01
CA ALA A 403 12.01 8.92 -33.32
C ALA A 403 12.82 9.24 -32.06
N PHE A 404 12.27 10.08 -31.17
CA PHE A 404 12.85 10.37 -29.87
C PHE A 404 13.04 9.11 -29.02
N LEU A 405 12.00 8.29 -28.86
CA LEU A 405 12.10 7.06 -28.07
C LEU A 405 13.15 6.11 -28.64
N LYS A 406 13.15 5.90 -29.96
CA LYS A 406 14.13 5.04 -30.65
C LYS A 406 15.56 5.54 -30.44
N TYR A 407 15.79 6.84 -30.53
CA TYR A 407 17.11 7.44 -30.29
C TYR A 407 17.59 7.18 -28.86
N TYR A 408 16.80 7.54 -27.85
CA TYR A 408 17.21 7.40 -26.45
C TYR A 408 17.31 5.94 -26.01
N SER A 409 16.41 5.06 -26.45
CA SER A 409 16.48 3.63 -26.18
C SER A 409 17.74 3.00 -26.78
N LYS A 410 18.05 3.29 -28.05
CA LYS A 410 19.26 2.78 -28.73
C LYS A 410 20.55 3.32 -28.09
N LYS A 411 20.56 4.60 -27.72
CA LYS A 411 21.77 5.25 -27.21
C LYS A 411 22.12 4.81 -25.80
N PHE A 412 21.12 4.66 -24.92
CA PHE A 412 21.33 4.46 -23.49
C PHE A 412 20.92 3.08 -22.96
N GLY A 413 20.32 2.22 -23.80
CA GLY A 413 19.83 0.91 -23.37
C GLY A 413 18.62 0.99 -22.44
N LEU A 414 17.86 2.09 -22.51
CA LEU A 414 16.68 2.32 -21.67
C LEU A 414 15.41 1.95 -22.43
N THR A 415 14.72 0.92 -21.96
CA THR A 415 13.44 0.50 -22.57
C THR A 415 12.31 1.36 -22.03
N LEU A 416 11.61 2.05 -22.92
CA LEU A 416 10.54 3.01 -22.60
C LEU A 416 9.26 2.62 -23.34
N ASP A 417 8.15 2.54 -22.59
CA ASP A 417 6.82 2.28 -23.14
C ASP A 417 6.29 3.57 -23.82
N PRO A 418 5.80 3.50 -25.08
CA PRO A 418 5.30 4.67 -25.82
C PRO A 418 4.01 5.30 -25.25
N THR A 419 3.28 4.58 -24.41
CA THR A 419 2.06 5.05 -23.75
C THR A 419 2.37 5.76 -22.43
N TYR A 420 3.35 5.27 -21.67
CA TYR A 420 3.57 5.70 -20.28
C TYR A 420 4.97 6.27 -20.03
N SER A 421 5.93 5.40 -19.67
CA SER A 421 7.27 5.80 -19.21
C SER A 421 8.01 6.64 -20.24
N GLY A 422 7.79 6.39 -21.53
CA GLY A 422 8.35 7.19 -22.61
C GLY A 422 7.88 8.64 -22.60
N LYS A 423 6.60 8.93 -22.29
CA LYS A 423 6.08 10.31 -22.29
C LYS A 423 6.68 11.10 -21.13
N ALA A 424 6.80 10.47 -19.96
CA ALA A 424 7.47 11.07 -18.81
C ALA A 424 8.96 11.32 -19.07
N PHE A 425 9.64 10.39 -19.74
CA PHE A 425 11.03 10.56 -20.13
C PHE A 425 11.21 11.66 -21.17
N TYR A 426 10.31 11.73 -22.16
CA TYR A 426 10.29 12.79 -23.18
C TYR A 426 10.13 14.17 -22.55
N ALA A 427 9.17 14.32 -21.64
CA ALA A 427 8.98 15.54 -20.86
C ALA A 427 10.22 15.93 -20.05
N MET A 428 10.86 14.97 -19.38
CA MET A 428 12.08 15.24 -18.60
C MET A 428 13.19 15.81 -19.49
N ILE A 429 13.45 15.18 -20.64
CA ILE A 429 14.49 15.64 -21.57
C ILE A 429 14.12 17.00 -22.16
N ASP A 430 12.87 17.23 -22.52
CA ASP A 430 12.42 18.53 -23.04
C ASP A 430 12.52 19.64 -21.98
N TYR A 431 12.20 19.35 -20.72
CA TYR A 431 12.38 20.26 -19.59
C TYR A 431 13.84 20.67 -19.42
N ILE A 432 14.77 19.71 -19.52
CA ILE A 432 16.21 19.97 -19.47
C ILE A 432 16.61 20.86 -20.64
N LYS A 433 16.26 20.47 -21.87
CA LYS A 433 16.68 21.20 -23.10
C LYS A 433 16.12 22.62 -23.17
N LYS A 434 14.93 22.86 -22.61
CA LYS A 434 14.29 24.18 -22.53
C LYS A 434 14.69 24.97 -21.29
N ASN A 435 15.67 24.52 -20.51
CA ASN A 435 16.12 25.16 -19.27
C ASN A 435 14.99 25.43 -18.25
N LYS A 436 13.95 24.57 -18.25
CA LYS A 436 12.86 24.62 -17.26
C LYS A 436 13.31 24.08 -15.90
N ILE A 437 14.40 23.32 -15.86
CA ILE A 437 15.09 22.92 -14.63
C ILE A 437 16.50 23.50 -14.64
N LYS A 438 17.02 23.83 -13.46
CA LYS A 438 18.34 24.45 -13.31
C LYS A 438 19.43 23.45 -13.71
N GLU A 439 20.50 23.96 -14.32
CA GLU A 439 21.70 23.16 -14.53
C GLU A 439 22.23 22.59 -13.22
N LYS A 440 22.85 21.42 -13.29
CA LYS A 440 23.39 20.66 -12.15
C LYS A 440 22.32 20.19 -11.15
N SER A 441 21.03 20.33 -11.47
CA SER A 441 19.96 19.71 -10.69
C SER A 441 20.09 18.19 -10.67
N LYS A 442 19.62 17.59 -9.58
CA LYS A 442 19.49 16.14 -9.42
C LYS A 442 18.05 15.75 -9.74
N VAL A 443 17.89 14.89 -10.74
CA VAL A 443 16.58 14.49 -11.27
C VAL A 443 16.41 13.00 -11.10
N VAL A 444 15.27 12.58 -10.55
CA VAL A 444 14.86 11.18 -10.55
C VAL A 444 13.85 10.96 -11.66
N PHE A 445 14.19 10.16 -12.65
CA PHE A 445 13.23 9.61 -13.59
C PHE A 445 12.64 8.32 -13.02
N TRP A 446 11.33 8.28 -12.81
CA TRP A 446 10.66 7.09 -12.31
C TRP A 446 10.16 6.22 -13.45
N ASN A 447 10.94 5.20 -13.81
CA ASN A 447 10.58 4.28 -14.87
C ASN A 447 9.52 3.29 -14.37
N THR A 448 8.27 3.49 -14.79
CA THR A 448 7.12 2.69 -14.34
C THR A 448 6.92 1.37 -15.09
N GLY A 449 7.78 1.08 -16.07
CA GLY A 449 7.72 -0.13 -16.90
C GLY A 449 6.82 0.01 -18.13
N GLY A 450 6.22 -1.11 -18.51
CA GLY A 450 5.37 -1.21 -19.71
C GLY A 450 6.02 -1.90 -20.91
N ILE A 451 7.11 -2.64 -20.71
CA ILE A 451 7.86 -3.31 -21.79
C ILE A 451 6.99 -4.17 -22.72
N LEU A 452 5.94 -4.82 -22.22
CA LEU A 452 5.05 -5.65 -23.04
C LEU A 452 4.15 -4.87 -23.99
N ASN A 453 3.94 -3.57 -23.74
CA ASN A 453 3.24 -2.72 -24.70
C ASN A 453 4.08 -2.48 -25.96
N ILE A 454 5.42 -2.53 -25.86
CA ILE A 454 6.29 -2.48 -27.03
C ILE A 454 6.04 -3.72 -27.90
N SER A 455 5.97 -4.91 -27.30
CA SER A 455 5.74 -6.16 -28.03
C SER A 455 4.37 -6.29 -28.70
N SER A 456 3.44 -5.37 -28.42
CA SER A 456 2.10 -5.32 -29.04
C SER A 456 1.84 -4.02 -29.79
N SER A 457 2.85 -3.13 -29.87
CA SER A 457 2.73 -1.87 -30.58
C SER A 457 3.07 -2.08 -32.06
N VAL A 458 2.06 -1.98 -32.92
CA VAL A 458 2.20 -2.13 -34.37
C VAL A 458 3.14 -1.07 -34.97
N ASN A 459 3.22 0.11 -34.35
CA ASN A 459 3.92 1.29 -34.87
C ASN A 459 5.31 1.54 -34.22
N PHE A 460 5.83 0.61 -33.41
CA PHE A 460 7.12 0.80 -32.72
C PHE A 460 8.24 -0.03 -33.35
#